data_AF-A0A3D3XGR1-F1
#
_entry.id   AF-A0A3D3XGR1-F1
#
_cell.length_a   1.000
_cell.length_b   1.000
_cell.length_c   1.000
_cell.angle_alpha   90.00
_cell.angle_beta   90.00
_cell.angle_gamma   90.00
#
_symmetry.space_group_name_H-M   'P 1'
#
loop_
_entity.id
_entity.type
_entity.pdbx_description
1 polymer ?
#
loop_
_entity_poly.entity_id
_entity_poly.type
_entity_poly.pdbx_seq_one_letter_code
_entity_poly.pdbx_strand_id
1 'polypeptide(L)'
;MSVADLKNISLPPDAFRLPDGYTLEMVAAPPLVQHPVHMCFDEGGTLYVTNSSGDSRKAPAQLKTPSHRVLRLVDRDRDGVFDYSSVFADELPFPEGILVHKVAVYVGAPPHIWKFTVTDGDDVADERVSWFNGGSIGACYNDMHGPYLAPDEYFTGAREAFRSSPCNSEKDSGTEEE
;
A
#
# COMPACT_ATOMS: atom_id res chain seq x y z
N MET A 1 -25.32 -3.47 26.48
CA MET A 1 -24.74 -4.51 25.60
C MET A 1 -23.79 -5.34 26.43
N SER A 2 -24.07 -6.64 26.58
CA SER A 2 -23.14 -7.56 27.25
C SER A 2 -21.85 -7.61 26.45
N VAL A 3 -20.71 -7.60 27.13
CA VAL A 3 -19.44 -8.00 26.49
C VAL A 3 -19.67 -9.44 26.05
N ALA A 4 -19.76 -9.66 24.74
CA ALA A 4 -19.92 -11.00 24.17
C ALA A 4 -18.77 -11.88 24.65
N ASP A 5 -19.02 -13.17 24.82
CA ASP A 5 -17.98 -14.14 25.13
C ASP A 5 -16.89 -14.04 24.04
N LEU A 6 -15.69 -13.63 24.45
CA LEU A 6 -14.55 -13.44 23.55
C LEU A 6 -13.68 -14.69 23.57
N LYS A 7 -13.42 -15.26 22.38
CA LYS A 7 -12.50 -16.39 22.20
C LYS A 7 -11.07 -15.86 22.03
N ASN A 8 -10.13 -16.42 22.81
CA ASN A 8 -8.71 -16.19 22.60
C ASN A 8 -8.22 -17.02 21.40
N ILE A 9 -7.54 -16.38 20.45
CA ILE A 9 -6.86 -17.01 19.32
C ILE A 9 -5.40 -16.63 19.38
N SER A 10 -4.50 -17.60 19.20
CA SER A 10 -3.06 -17.36 19.18
C SER A 10 -2.55 -17.53 17.76
N LEU A 11 -1.89 -16.49 17.25
CA LEU A 11 -1.09 -16.51 16.03
C LEU A 11 0.28 -15.95 16.41
N PRO A 12 1.22 -16.83 16.83
CA PRO A 12 2.49 -16.39 17.41
C PRO A 12 3.21 -15.35 16.51
N PRO A 13 3.79 -14.30 17.11
CA PRO A 13 3.96 -14.08 18.55
C PRO A 13 2.72 -13.50 19.26
N ASP A 14 1.66 -13.20 18.52
CA ASP A 14 0.53 -12.43 19.00
C ASP A 14 -0.65 -13.29 19.48
N ALA A 15 -1.50 -12.68 20.30
CA ALA A 15 -2.74 -13.24 20.77
C ALA A 15 -3.88 -12.23 20.55
N PHE A 16 -4.97 -12.71 19.99
CA PHE A 16 -6.15 -11.93 19.62
C PHE A 16 -7.37 -12.39 20.43
N ARG A 17 -8.33 -11.49 20.60
CA ARG A 17 -9.65 -11.78 21.18
C ARG A 17 -10.71 -11.48 20.16
N LEU A 18 -11.50 -12.48 19.78
CA LEU A 18 -12.57 -12.32 18.80
C LEU A 18 -13.94 -12.61 19.42
N PRO A 19 -15.00 -11.92 18.99
CA PRO A 19 -16.37 -12.33 19.28
C PRO A 19 -16.67 -13.72 18.73
N ASP A 20 -17.61 -14.42 19.37
CA ASP A 20 -18.13 -15.68 18.85
C ASP A 20 -18.66 -15.54 17.41
N GLY A 21 -18.44 -16.58 16.61
CA GLY A 21 -18.81 -16.62 15.19
C GLY A 21 -17.75 -16.10 14.22
N TYR A 22 -16.65 -15.53 14.72
CA TYR A 22 -15.51 -15.09 13.89
C TYR A 22 -14.33 -16.07 13.98
N THR A 23 -13.63 -16.21 12.86
CA THR A 23 -12.34 -16.91 12.77
C THR A 23 -11.26 -15.93 12.33
N LEU A 24 -10.01 -16.24 12.67
CA LEU A 24 -8.83 -15.51 12.22
C LEU A 24 -7.78 -16.53 11.82
N GLU A 25 -7.30 -16.40 10.59
CA GLU A 25 -6.39 -17.33 9.95
C GLU A 25 -5.27 -16.54 9.27
N MET A 26 -4.07 -17.11 9.26
CA MET A 26 -2.94 -16.57 8.53
C MET A 26 -3.02 -17.06 7.09
N VAL A 27 -3.39 -16.16 6.17
CA VAL A 27 -3.58 -16.51 4.74
C VAL A 27 -2.35 -16.22 3.87
N ALA A 28 -1.40 -15.43 4.36
CA ALA A 28 -0.12 -15.17 3.70
C ALA A 28 0.92 -14.69 4.73
N ALA A 29 2.17 -15.11 4.55
CA ALA A 29 3.30 -14.76 5.43
C ALA A 29 4.62 -14.82 4.63
N PRO A 30 5.77 -14.40 5.20
CA PRO A 30 7.07 -14.67 4.59
C PRO A 30 7.23 -16.17 4.30
N PRO A 31 7.70 -16.57 3.10
CA PRO A 31 8.34 -15.74 2.07
C PRO A 31 7.40 -15.12 1.02
N LEU A 32 6.09 -15.41 1.04
CA LEU A 32 5.14 -14.92 0.02
C LEU A 32 5.00 -13.40 0.04
N VAL A 33 5.00 -12.80 1.23
CA VAL A 33 4.95 -11.36 1.45
C VAL A 33 5.80 -11.01 2.67
N GLN A 34 6.69 -10.03 2.54
CA GLN A 34 7.67 -9.71 3.59
C GLN A 34 7.27 -8.50 4.43
N HIS A 35 6.86 -7.42 3.76
CA HIS A 35 6.54 -6.14 4.37
C HIS A 35 5.29 -5.55 3.70
N PRO A 36 4.11 -6.16 3.90
CA PRO A 36 2.88 -5.66 3.31
C PRO A 36 2.57 -4.25 3.83
N VAL A 37 2.13 -3.37 2.93
CA VAL A 37 1.73 -1.98 3.23
C VAL A 37 0.23 -1.81 3.03
N HIS A 38 -0.28 -2.12 1.83
CA HIS A 38 -1.69 -2.08 1.48
C HIS A 38 -2.03 -3.25 0.55
N MET A 39 -3.31 -3.61 0.44
CA MET A 39 -3.76 -4.70 -0.42
C MET A 39 -5.14 -4.47 -1.03
N CYS A 40 -5.41 -5.12 -2.17
CA CYS A 40 -6.71 -5.08 -2.84
C CYS A 40 -6.92 -6.37 -3.65
N PHE A 41 -8.13 -6.93 -3.56
CA PHE A 41 -8.54 -8.09 -4.35
C PHE A 41 -9.00 -7.68 -5.75
N ASP A 42 -8.74 -8.53 -6.74
CA ASP A 42 -9.48 -8.49 -8.00
C ASP A 42 -10.79 -9.29 -7.94
N GLU A 43 -11.58 -9.22 -9.00
CA GLU A 43 -12.84 -9.97 -9.12
C GLU A 43 -12.64 -11.50 -9.19
N GLY A 44 -11.43 -11.96 -9.50
CA GLY A 44 -11.05 -13.37 -9.58
C GLY A 44 -10.52 -13.95 -8.27
N GLY A 45 -10.39 -13.15 -7.21
CA GLY A 45 -9.85 -13.56 -5.92
C GLY A 45 -8.31 -13.48 -5.82
N THR A 46 -7.63 -12.96 -6.83
CA THR A 46 -6.19 -12.63 -6.75
C THR A 46 -6.01 -11.47 -5.78
N LEU A 47 -5.00 -11.54 -4.91
CA LEU A 47 -4.66 -10.45 -4.00
C LEU A 47 -3.44 -9.69 -4.50
N TYR A 48 -3.61 -8.39 -4.76
CA TYR A 48 -2.49 -7.50 -5.05
C TYR A 48 -2.07 -6.80 -3.77
N VAL A 49 -0.77 -6.83 -3.46
CA VAL A 49 -0.21 -6.33 -2.20
C VAL A 49 0.93 -5.36 -2.50
N THR A 50 0.82 -4.11 -2.06
CA THR A 50 1.98 -3.22 -2.04
C THR A 50 2.90 -3.69 -0.93
N ASN A 51 4.18 -3.87 -1.26
CA ASN A 51 5.15 -4.48 -0.38
C ASN A 51 6.43 -3.64 -0.35
N SER A 52 6.83 -3.25 0.86
CA SER A 52 8.08 -2.53 1.07
C SER A 52 9.29 -3.41 0.81
N SER A 53 10.36 -2.82 0.27
CA SER A 53 11.64 -3.49 0.09
C SER A 53 12.41 -3.67 1.41
N GLY A 54 11.97 -3.02 2.48
CA GLY A 54 12.71 -2.91 3.74
C GLY A 54 13.74 -1.75 3.74
N ASP A 55 13.79 -0.94 2.68
CA ASP A 55 14.65 0.24 2.62
C ASP A 55 14.23 1.30 3.65
N SER A 56 15.17 1.67 4.52
CA SER A 56 15.00 2.62 5.62
C SER A 56 15.73 3.95 5.39
N ARG A 57 16.31 4.17 4.20
CA ARG A 57 16.94 5.46 3.85
C ARG A 57 15.90 6.59 3.86
N LYS A 58 16.34 7.85 3.97
CA LYS A 58 15.42 9.00 3.88
C LYS A 58 14.79 9.11 2.48
N ALA A 59 13.60 9.69 2.40
CA ALA A 59 12.83 9.81 1.16
C ALA A 59 13.62 10.32 -0.07
N PRO A 60 14.47 11.36 0.01
CA PRO A 60 15.24 11.82 -1.16
C PRO A 60 16.19 10.78 -1.76
N ALA A 61 16.65 9.80 -0.99
CA ALA A 61 17.50 8.71 -1.49
C ALA A 61 16.66 7.60 -2.13
N GLN A 62 15.55 7.23 -1.50
CA GLN A 62 14.65 6.20 -2.04
C GLN A 62 14.00 6.65 -3.35
N LEU A 63 13.65 7.93 -3.48
CA LEU A 63 13.08 8.49 -4.72
C LEU A 63 14.04 8.45 -5.92
N LYS A 64 15.35 8.42 -5.68
CA LYS A 64 16.37 8.27 -6.74
C LYS A 64 16.55 6.83 -7.19
N THR A 65 16.30 5.88 -6.29
CA THR A 65 16.42 4.44 -6.53
C THR A 65 15.21 3.72 -5.92
N PRO A 66 14.02 3.86 -6.53
CA PRO A 66 12.82 3.24 -6.00
C PRO A 66 12.97 1.72 -6.02
N SER A 67 12.57 1.05 -4.94
CA SER A 67 12.82 -0.40 -4.77
C SER A 67 11.60 -1.17 -4.27
N HIS A 68 10.49 -0.48 -3.98
CA HIS A 68 9.27 -1.10 -3.51
C HIS A 68 8.53 -1.72 -4.69
N ARG A 69 7.59 -2.62 -4.38
CA ARG A 69 6.95 -3.47 -5.38
C ARG A 69 5.48 -3.72 -5.05
N VAL A 70 4.71 -4.09 -6.06
CA VAL A 70 3.42 -4.75 -5.93
C VAL A 70 3.64 -6.23 -6.16
N LEU A 71 3.17 -7.04 -5.21
CA LEU A 71 3.12 -8.48 -5.33
C LEU A 71 1.73 -8.90 -5.77
N ARG A 72 1.66 -9.97 -6.56
CA ARG A 72 0.43 -10.67 -6.93
C ARG A 72 0.43 -12.02 -6.25
N LEU A 73 -0.52 -12.23 -5.35
CA LEU A 73 -0.69 -13.46 -4.58
C LEU A 73 -1.87 -14.25 -5.15
N VAL A 74 -1.65 -15.54 -5.36
CA VAL A 74 -2.65 -16.48 -5.92
C VAL A 74 -2.76 -17.68 -4.99
N ASP A 75 -4.00 -18.04 -4.70
CA ASP A 75 -4.39 -19.32 -4.12
C ASP A 75 -4.71 -20.27 -5.29
N ARG A 76 -3.84 -21.25 -5.52
CA ARG A 76 -3.92 -22.15 -6.68
C ARG A 76 -4.77 -23.38 -6.39
N ASP A 77 -4.86 -23.81 -5.14
CA ASP A 77 -5.65 -24.98 -4.74
C ASP A 77 -7.05 -24.64 -4.21
N ARG A 78 -7.34 -23.34 -4.03
CA ARG A 78 -8.62 -22.74 -3.63
C ARG A 78 -9.03 -23.12 -2.21
N ASP A 79 -8.07 -23.27 -1.30
CA ASP A 79 -8.34 -23.56 0.10
C ASP A 79 -8.55 -22.28 0.96
N GLY A 80 -8.37 -21.10 0.37
CA GLY A 80 -8.46 -19.80 1.03
C GLY A 80 -7.13 -19.25 1.56
N VAL A 81 -6.03 -19.99 1.37
CA VAL A 81 -4.66 -19.62 1.74
C VAL A 81 -3.83 -19.42 0.48
N PHE A 82 -3.11 -18.30 0.40
CA PHE A 82 -2.26 -18.03 -0.76
C PHE A 82 -1.02 -18.92 -0.73
N ASP A 83 -0.70 -19.55 -1.87
CA ASP A 83 0.45 -20.45 -2.02
C ASP A 83 1.49 -19.95 -3.03
N TYR A 84 1.15 -18.93 -3.82
CA TYR A 84 2.00 -18.38 -4.86
C TYR A 84 2.09 -16.87 -4.78
N SER A 85 3.28 -16.32 -5.01
CA SER A 85 3.55 -14.90 -5.06
C SER A 85 4.50 -14.59 -6.22
N SER A 86 4.17 -13.57 -7.00
CA SER A 86 5.02 -13.01 -8.05
C SER A 86 5.09 -11.49 -7.95
N VAL A 87 6.14 -10.88 -8.52
CA VAL A 87 6.21 -9.43 -8.66
C VAL A 87 5.32 -9.03 -9.83
N PHE A 88 4.32 -8.19 -9.56
CA PHE A 88 3.43 -7.64 -10.58
C PHE A 88 3.98 -6.33 -11.16
N ALA A 89 4.51 -5.47 -10.30
CA ALA A 89 5.17 -4.23 -10.69
C ALA A 89 6.24 -3.88 -9.65
N ASP A 90 7.34 -3.27 -10.08
CA ASP A 90 8.48 -2.91 -9.23
C ASP A 90 8.90 -1.44 -9.45
N GLU A 91 10.05 -1.05 -8.88
CA GLU A 91 10.59 0.30 -8.99
C GLU A 91 9.57 1.37 -8.56
N LEU A 92 8.80 1.08 -7.51
CA LEU A 92 7.88 2.02 -6.90
C LEU A 92 8.58 2.80 -5.76
N PRO A 93 8.24 4.09 -5.58
CA PRO A 93 8.69 4.89 -4.45
C PRO A 93 7.94 4.43 -3.19
N PHE A 94 6.93 5.14 -2.71
CA PHE A 94 6.19 4.75 -1.50
C PHE A 94 4.80 4.24 -1.89
N PRO A 95 4.58 2.93 -2.14
CA PRO A 95 3.28 2.42 -2.60
C PRO A 95 2.29 2.30 -1.42
N GLU A 96 1.77 3.45 -1.02
CA GLU A 96 0.94 3.67 0.18
C GLU A 96 -0.56 3.44 -0.04
N GLY A 97 -0.95 3.00 -1.24
CA GLY A 97 -2.31 2.58 -1.53
C GLY A 97 -2.42 1.81 -2.84
N ILE A 98 -3.46 0.99 -2.94
CA ILE A 98 -3.73 0.16 -4.12
C ILE A 98 -5.23 -0.04 -4.31
N LEU A 99 -5.66 0.03 -5.56
CA LEU A 99 -7.01 -0.26 -6.01
C LEU A 99 -6.95 -1.07 -7.30
N VAL A 100 -7.53 -2.26 -7.30
CA VAL A 100 -7.81 -3.00 -8.52
C VAL A 100 -9.19 -2.57 -9.01
N HIS A 101 -9.28 -2.10 -10.25
CA HIS A 101 -10.56 -1.75 -10.86
C HIS A 101 -10.57 -2.16 -12.33
N LYS A 102 -11.52 -3.05 -12.68
CA LYS A 102 -11.61 -3.68 -14.00
C LYS A 102 -10.30 -4.40 -14.32
N VAL A 103 -9.63 -4.01 -15.40
CA VAL A 103 -8.41 -4.64 -15.90
C VAL A 103 -7.13 -3.93 -15.45
N ALA A 104 -7.24 -2.90 -14.60
CA ALA A 104 -6.12 -2.07 -14.21
C ALA A 104 -5.90 -2.06 -12.70
N VAL A 105 -4.63 -1.93 -12.32
CA VAL A 105 -4.20 -1.78 -10.94
C VAL A 105 -3.68 -0.37 -10.75
N TYR A 106 -4.33 0.39 -9.87
CA TYR A 106 -3.96 1.74 -9.53
C TYR A 106 -3.18 1.74 -8.22
N VAL A 107 -2.00 2.34 -8.21
CA VAL A 107 -1.13 2.37 -7.04
C VAL A 107 -0.81 3.82 -6.71
N GLY A 108 -1.21 4.24 -5.52
CA GLY A 108 -0.75 5.51 -4.95
C GLY A 108 0.71 5.34 -4.57
N ALA A 109 1.60 5.90 -5.38
CA ALA A 109 3.02 5.98 -5.07
C ALA A 109 3.53 7.39 -5.35
N PRO A 110 3.52 8.28 -4.34
CA PRO A 110 3.80 9.69 -4.49
C PRO A 110 5.03 9.98 -5.36
N PRO A 111 4.98 11.02 -6.21
CA PRO A 111 3.88 11.97 -6.36
C PRO A 111 2.75 11.45 -7.28
N HIS A 112 2.80 10.20 -7.73
CA HIS A 112 1.92 9.68 -8.78
C HIS A 112 0.90 8.67 -8.27
N ILE A 113 -0.31 8.71 -8.82
CA ILE A 113 -1.11 7.49 -8.90
C ILE A 113 -0.70 6.84 -10.23
N TRP A 114 -0.02 5.71 -10.12
CA TRP A 114 0.31 4.88 -11.27
C TRP A 114 -0.88 4.03 -11.65
N LYS A 115 -1.14 3.91 -12.95
CA LYS A 115 -2.02 2.90 -13.52
C LYS A 115 -1.15 1.86 -14.20
N PHE A 116 -1.32 0.62 -13.77
CA PHE A 116 -0.69 -0.56 -14.34
C PHE A 116 -1.72 -1.37 -15.11
N THR A 117 -1.34 -1.85 -16.29
CA THR A 117 -2.16 -2.74 -17.11
C THR A 117 -1.29 -3.91 -17.58
N VAL A 118 -1.93 -5.04 -17.85
CA VAL A 118 -1.36 -6.20 -18.52
C VAL A 118 -1.94 -6.26 -19.93
N THR A 119 -1.11 -6.36 -20.96
CA THR A 119 -1.52 -6.39 -22.37
C THR A 119 -1.14 -7.67 -23.11
N ASP A 120 -0.08 -8.37 -22.68
CA ASP A 120 0.41 -9.58 -23.33
C ASP A 120 -0.09 -10.90 -22.69
N GLY A 121 -0.90 -10.79 -21.63
CA GLY A 121 -1.53 -11.92 -20.96
C GLY A 121 -0.61 -12.68 -20.00
N ASP A 122 0.57 -12.14 -19.69
CA ASP A 122 1.32 -12.58 -18.53
C ASP A 122 0.70 -12.05 -17.22
N ASP A 123 1.25 -12.43 -16.07
CA ASP A 123 0.75 -11.98 -14.76
C ASP A 123 1.52 -10.75 -14.23
N VAL A 124 2.15 -9.98 -15.11
CA VAL A 124 3.05 -8.85 -14.81
C VAL A 124 2.59 -7.59 -15.57
N ALA A 125 2.68 -6.42 -14.95
CA ALA A 125 2.31 -5.19 -15.64
C ALA A 125 3.36 -4.83 -16.70
N ASP A 126 2.93 -4.74 -17.96
CA ASP A 126 3.76 -4.29 -19.09
C ASP A 126 3.59 -2.79 -19.38
N GLU A 127 2.44 -2.22 -19.02
CA GLU A 127 2.17 -0.79 -19.14
C GLU A 127 2.13 -0.09 -17.78
N ARG A 128 2.89 1.02 -17.68
CA ARG A 128 2.90 1.92 -16.52
C ARG A 128 2.60 3.35 -16.97
N VAL A 129 1.48 3.91 -16.52
CA VAL A 129 1.08 5.28 -16.84
C VAL A 129 0.90 6.10 -15.56
N SER A 130 1.48 7.30 -15.51
CA SER A 130 1.16 8.28 -14.45
C SER A 130 -0.26 8.81 -14.68
N TRP A 131 -1.25 8.13 -14.11
CA TRP A 131 -2.67 8.47 -14.27
C TRP A 131 -3.02 9.79 -13.58
N PHE A 132 -2.42 10.03 -12.42
CA PHE A 132 -2.49 11.32 -11.73
C PHE A 132 -1.10 11.69 -11.24
N ASN A 133 -0.75 12.98 -11.33
CA ASN A 133 0.48 13.53 -10.76
C ASN A 133 0.13 14.66 -9.80
N GLY A 134 0.41 14.46 -8.52
CA GLY A 134 0.19 15.44 -7.48
C GLY A 134 1.19 16.60 -7.50
N GLY A 135 2.38 16.43 -8.10
CA GLY A 135 3.43 17.44 -8.21
C GLY A 135 4.72 17.10 -7.43
N SER A 136 4.76 17.46 -6.14
CA SER A 136 5.92 17.29 -5.25
C SER A 136 5.63 16.44 -4.01
N ILE A 137 6.57 15.60 -3.58
CA ILE A 137 6.50 14.92 -2.28
C ILE A 137 7.10 15.83 -1.20
N GLY A 138 6.40 16.03 -0.09
CA GLY A 138 6.90 16.76 1.07
C GLY A 138 7.98 15.98 1.84
N ALA A 139 8.70 16.64 2.75
CA ALA A 139 9.68 15.98 3.62
C ALA A 139 9.04 15.17 4.76
N CYS A 140 7.76 15.45 5.04
CA CYS A 140 6.96 14.74 6.03
C CYS A 140 6.19 13.64 5.29
N TYR A 141 6.26 12.41 5.79
CA TYR A 141 5.63 11.20 5.23
C TYR A 141 4.07 11.21 5.27
N ASN A 142 3.44 12.39 5.32
CA ASN A 142 1.99 12.56 5.18
C ASN A 142 1.63 12.81 3.72
N ASP A 143 2.02 11.88 2.86
CA ASP A 143 1.89 12.01 1.41
C ASP A 143 0.54 11.45 0.91
N MET A 144 0.52 10.78 -0.23
CA MET A 144 -0.70 10.42 -0.94
C MET A 144 -1.06 8.96 -0.68
N HIS A 145 -2.21 8.75 -0.02
CA HIS A 145 -2.79 7.44 0.27
C HIS A 145 -4.06 7.20 -0.56
N GLY A 146 -4.32 5.92 -0.86
CA GLY A 146 -5.34 5.51 -1.84
C GLY A 146 -4.71 5.19 -3.21
N PRO A 147 -5.49 5.13 -4.31
CA PRO A 147 -6.92 5.51 -4.41
C PRO A 147 -7.88 4.47 -3.81
N TYR A 148 -9.12 4.88 -3.59
CA TYR A 148 -10.25 4.08 -3.14
C TYR A 148 -11.46 4.31 -4.06
N LEU A 149 -12.19 3.25 -4.39
CA LEU A 149 -13.43 3.36 -5.14
C LEU A 149 -14.57 3.74 -4.20
N ALA A 150 -15.21 4.89 -4.44
CA ALA A 150 -16.41 5.30 -3.72
C ALA A 150 -17.68 4.71 -4.35
N PRO A 151 -18.79 4.57 -3.59
CA PRO A 151 -20.06 4.01 -4.12
C PRO A 151 -20.68 4.79 -5.27
N ASP A 152 -20.25 6.02 -5.51
CA ASP A 152 -20.65 6.87 -6.63
C ASP A 152 -19.74 6.72 -7.86
N GLU A 153 -18.88 5.69 -7.86
CA GLU A 153 -17.91 5.35 -8.91
C GLU A 153 -16.75 6.36 -9.07
N TYR A 154 -16.59 7.31 -8.13
CA TYR A 154 -15.44 8.20 -8.12
C TYR A 154 -14.26 7.59 -7.36
N PHE A 155 -13.05 7.88 -7.85
CA PHE A 155 -11.83 7.51 -7.15
C PHE A 155 -11.51 8.60 -6.12
N THR A 156 -11.47 8.21 -4.85
CA THR A 156 -11.13 9.09 -3.72
C THR A 156 -9.76 8.72 -3.18
N GLY A 157 -9.09 9.66 -2.51
CA GLY A 157 -7.79 9.43 -1.89
C GLY A 157 -7.53 10.48 -0.82
N ALA A 158 -6.78 10.10 0.21
CA ALA A 158 -6.32 11.06 1.21
C ALA A 158 -5.09 11.78 0.65
N ARG A 159 -5.19 13.10 0.57
CA ARG A 159 -4.13 13.98 0.08
C ARG A 159 -3.89 15.08 1.11
N GLU A 160 -2.72 15.12 1.71
CA GLU A 160 -2.30 16.26 2.54
C GLU A 160 -0.95 16.85 2.07
N ALA A 161 -0.84 18.18 2.20
CA ALA A 161 0.32 19.08 2.06
C ALA A 161 1.19 19.06 0.76
N PHE A 162 0.65 19.63 -0.33
CA PHE A 162 1.50 20.28 -1.35
C PHE A 162 1.77 21.74 -0.95
N ARG A 163 2.77 21.96 -0.09
CA ARG A 163 3.55 23.21 0.03
C ARG A 163 4.68 23.00 1.03
N SER A 164 5.85 23.56 0.74
CA SER A 164 6.98 23.60 1.66
C SER A 164 6.54 24.22 2.99
N SER A 165 6.28 23.37 3.98
CA SER A 165 6.32 23.77 5.37
C SER A 165 7.58 23.14 5.95
N PRO A 166 8.52 23.92 6.51
CA PRO A 166 9.67 23.34 7.18
C PRO A 166 9.16 22.46 8.33
N CYS A 167 9.64 21.22 8.35
CA CYS A 167 9.32 20.23 9.40
C CYS A 167 9.86 20.66 10.79
N ASN A 168 10.68 21.72 10.84
CA ASN A 168 11.05 22.40 12.07
C ASN A 168 10.45 23.81 12.06
N SER A 169 9.45 24.06 12.92
CA SER A 169 9.36 25.38 13.54
C SER A 169 10.47 25.46 14.59
N GLU A 170 11.69 25.72 14.14
CA GLU A 170 12.64 26.37 15.03
C GLU A 170 12.03 27.73 15.36
N LYS A 171 11.86 27.95 16.67
CA LYS A 171 11.29 29.15 17.25
C LYS A 171 11.94 30.39 16.63
N ASP A 172 11.11 31.34 16.21
CA ASP A 172 11.49 32.74 16.16
C ASP A 172 12.09 33.13 17.53
N SER A 173 13.42 33.09 17.65
CA SER A 173 14.15 33.87 18.63
C SER A 173 14.74 35.06 17.91
N GLY A 174 14.05 36.19 18.01
CA GLY A 174 14.65 37.47 17.64
C GLY A 174 15.83 37.81 18.55
N THR A 175 16.81 38.48 17.95
CA THR A 175 17.79 39.45 18.48
C THR A 175 18.50 39.98 17.23
N GLU A 176 18.20 41.19 16.73
CA GLU A 176 18.79 42.48 17.10
C GLU A 176 20.32 42.57 16.89
N GLU A 177 20.71 43.59 16.09
CA GLU A 177 22.03 44.23 15.92
C GLU A 177 23.14 43.37 15.27
N GLU A 178 23.92 43.81 14.28
CA GLU A 178 24.42 45.13 13.86
C GLU A 178 24.65 45.15 12.32
#